data_AF-A0A2Z6EUA0-F1
#
_entry.id   AF-A0A2Z6EUA0-F1
#
_cell.length_a   1.000
_cell.length_b   1.000
_cell.length_c   1.000
_cell.angle_alpha   90.00
_cell.angle_beta   90.00
_cell.angle_gamma   90.00
#
_symmetry.space_group_name_H-M   'P 1'
#
loop_
_entity.id
_entity.type
_entity.pdbx_description
1 polymer ?
#
loop_
_entity_poly.entity_id
_entity_poly.type
_entity_poly.pdbx_seq_one_letter_code
_entity_poly.pdbx_strand_id
1 'polypeptide(L)'
;MAQYYMSYKRFFQQLRAMRKQAGIKTAQIIAKTGWSRQRISQLERGEVDAQLSTLIALANAVGAELILVPKDLAPLTQSFIASGGTLSPHASKTGVEFLLAQSRS
;
A
#
# COMPACT_ATOMS: atom_id res chain seq x y z
N MET A 1 7.39 -19.49 -5.19
CA MET A 1 6.29 -19.50 -4.20
C MET A 1 6.58 -18.67 -2.94
N ALA A 2 7.76 -18.78 -2.31
CA ALA A 2 8.11 -17.99 -1.11
C ALA A 2 8.10 -16.45 -1.29
N GLN A 3 8.50 -15.95 -2.46
CA GLN A 3 8.53 -14.50 -2.75
C GLN A 3 7.14 -13.84 -2.67
N TYR A 4 6.10 -14.53 -3.14
CA TYR A 4 4.73 -14.02 -3.14
C TYR A 4 4.14 -13.94 -1.72
N TYR A 5 4.44 -14.95 -0.88
CA TYR A 5 4.01 -14.97 0.52
C TYR A 5 4.65 -13.86 1.36
N MET A 6 5.90 -13.49 1.06
CA MET A 6 6.57 -12.35 1.70
C MET A 6 5.96 -11.00 1.26
N SER A 7 5.52 -10.89 0.00
CA SER A 7 4.83 -9.69 -0.50
C SER A 7 3.46 -9.51 0.16
N TYR A 8 2.71 -10.62 0.34
CA TYR A 8 1.40 -10.63 0.99
C TYR A 8 1.45 -10.10 2.43
N LYS A 9 2.37 -10.60 3.27
CA LYS A 9 2.50 -10.13 4.66
C LYS A 9 2.91 -8.66 4.76
N ARG A 10 3.80 -8.19 3.87
CA ARG A 10 4.24 -6.80 3.84
C ARG A 10 3.08 -5.84 3.60
N PHE A 11 2.12 -6.24 2.75
CA PHE A 11 0.92 -5.43 2.48
C PHE A 11 0.11 -5.16 3.76
N PHE A 12 -0.19 -6.19 4.55
CA PHE A 12 -0.92 -6.01 5.82
C PHE A 12 -0.13 -5.24 6.87
N GLN A 13 1.19 -5.44 6.92
CA GLN A 13 2.05 -4.64 7.81
C GLN A 13 2.01 -3.16 7.45
N GLN A 14 1.96 -2.82 6.16
CA GLN A 14 1.83 -1.45 5.69
C GLN A 14 0.47 -0.85 6.07
N LEU A 15 -0.64 -1.57 5.85
CA LEU A 15 -1.97 -1.14 6.31
C LEU A 15 -2.01 -0.90 7.83
N ARG A 16 -1.39 -1.80 8.61
CA ARG A 16 -1.28 -1.66 10.07
C ARG A 16 -0.47 -0.43 10.48
N ALA A 17 0.63 -0.15 9.79
CA ALA A 17 1.47 1.02 10.04
C ALA A 17 0.71 2.30 9.74
N MET A 18 0.05 2.39 8.57
CA MET A 18 -0.78 3.54 8.19
C MET A 18 -1.90 3.78 9.21
N ARG A 19 -2.61 2.72 9.62
CA ARG A 19 -3.63 2.81 10.67
C ARG A 19 -3.10 3.43 11.96
N LYS A 20 -1.93 2.96 12.41
CA LYS A 20 -1.29 3.48 13.63
C LYS A 20 -0.85 4.93 13.48
N GLN A 21 -0.27 5.31 12.34
CA GLN A 21 0.13 6.67 12.04
C GLN A 21 -1.06 7.63 11.99
N ALA A 22 -2.20 7.18 11.43
CA ALA A 22 -3.44 7.94 11.39
C ALA A 22 -4.21 7.98 12.72
N GLY A 23 -3.70 7.35 13.79
CA GLY A 23 -4.40 7.29 15.09
C GLY A 23 -5.70 6.48 15.08
N ILE A 24 -5.97 5.72 14.02
CA ILE A 24 -7.21 4.94 13.86
C ILE A 24 -7.16 3.73 14.79
N LYS A 25 -8.10 3.66 15.74
CA LYS A 25 -8.21 2.54 16.67
C LYS A 25 -8.92 1.35 16.01
N THR A 26 -8.54 0.13 16.36
CA THR A 26 -9.20 -1.10 15.87
C THR A 26 -10.72 -1.08 16.11
N ALA A 27 -11.19 -0.50 17.22
CA ALA A 27 -12.61 -0.34 17.50
C ALA A 27 -13.36 0.48 16.44
N GLN A 28 -12.70 1.46 15.82
CA GLN A 28 -13.30 2.26 14.74
C GLN A 28 -13.44 1.43 13.46
N ILE A 29 -12.49 0.54 13.17
CA ILE A 29 -12.61 -0.41 12.05
C ILE A 29 -13.76 -1.37 12.29
N ILE A 30 -13.86 -1.93 13.50
CA ILE A 30 -14.97 -2.81 13.89
C ILE A 30 -16.32 -2.11 13.68
N ALA A 31 -16.44 -0.86 14.12
CA ALA A 31 -17.66 -0.07 13.93
C ALA A 31 -18.00 0.16 12.45
N LYS A 32 -17.01 0.34 11.58
CA LYS A 32 -17.20 0.57 10.14
C LYS A 32 -17.48 -0.71 9.34
N THR A 33 -16.90 -1.85 9.73
CA THR A 33 -16.92 -3.07 8.92
C THR A 33 -17.77 -4.20 9.51
N GLY A 34 -18.15 -4.10 10.78
CA GLY A 34 -18.81 -5.18 11.53
C GLY A 34 -17.91 -6.39 11.81
N TRP A 35 -16.60 -6.31 11.55
CA TRP A 35 -15.69 -7.44 11.74
C TRP A 35 -15.27 -7.60 13.20
N SER A 36 -14.94 -8.83 13.59
CA SER A 36 -14.40 -9.10 14.93
C SER A 36 -12.98 -8.56 15.10
N ARG A 37 -12.61 -8.21 16.34
CA ARG A 37 -11.24 -7.82 16.70
C ARG A 37 -10.22 -8.88 16.30
N GLN A 38 -10.54 -10.16 16.51
CA GLN A 38 -9.68 -11.28 16.15
C GLN A 38 -9.43 -11.32 14.64
N ARG A 39 -10.48 -11.17 13.81
CA ARG A 39 -10.37 -11.12 12.34
C ARG A 39 -9.44 -10.00 11.88
N ILE A 40 -9.61 -8.78 12.41
CA ILE A 40 -8.73 -7.64 12.07
C ILE A 40 -7.27 -7.94 12.47
N SER A 41 -7.08 -8.55 13.65
CA SER A 41 -5.76 -8.93 14.16
C SER A 41 -5.06 -9.97 13.29
N GLN A 42 -5.79 -10.99 12.83
CA GLN A 42 -5.30 -12.02 11.91
C GLN A 42 -4.97 -11.45 10.52
N LEU A 43 -5.84 -10.57 10.01
CA LEU A 43 -5.59 -9.82 8.77
C LEU A 43 -4.30 -9.00 8.90
N GLU A 44 -4.17 -8.14 9.92
CA GLU A 44 -2.97 -7.31 10.14
C GLU A 44 -1.64 -8.11 10.25
N ARG A 45 -1.70 -9.39 10.64
CA ARG A 45 -0.53 -10.29 10.69
C ARG A 45 -0.31 -11.10 9.41
N GLY A 46 -1.23 -11.03 8.45
CA GLY A 46 -1.21 -11.83 7.23
C GLY A 46 -1.34 -13.33 7.52
N GLU A 47 -2.07 -13.70 8.57
CA GLU A 47 -2.31 -15.09 8.98
C GLU A 47 -3.50 -15.74 8.25
N VAL A 48 -4.32 -14.92 7.59
CA VAL A 48 -5.48 -15.36 6.82
C VAL A 48 -5.30 -14.88 5.40
N ASP A 49 -5.62 -15.72 4.42
CA ASP A 49 -5.69 -15.33 3.01
C ASP A 49 -7.00 -14.56 2.78
N ALA A 50 -6.87 -13.27 2.51
CA ALA A 50 -7.98 -12.34 2.39
C ALA A 50 -8.35 -12.19 0.91
N GLN A 51 -9.63 -12.36 0.61
CA GLN A 51 -10.16 -11.97 -0.69
C GLN A 51 -9.86 -10.49 -0.97
N LEU A 52 -9.66 -10.14 -2.24
CA LEU A 52 -9.38 -8.77 -2.68
C LEU A 52 -10.41 -7.76 -2.15
N SER A 53 -11.69 -8.14 -2.09
CA SER A 53 -12.77 -7.32 -1.50
C SER A 53 -12.52 -6.97 -0.04
N THR A 54 -11.98 -7.90 0.75
CA THR A 54 -11.61 -7.68 2.16
C THR A 54 -10.40 -6.75 2.27
N LEU A 55 -9.42 -6.89 1.37
CA LEU A 55 -8.26 -5.98 1.31
C LEU A 55 -8.69 -4.54 1.01
N ILE A 56 -9.54 -4.35 0.00
CA ILE A 56 -10.08 -3.04 -0.37
C ILE A 56 -10.87 -2.43 0.80
N ALA A 57 -11.76 -3.21 1.42
CA ALA A 57 -12.54 -2.74 2.57
C ALA A 57 -11.65 -2.33 3.76
N LEU A 58 -10.59 -3.09 4.03
CA LEU A 58 -9.64 -2.76 5.09
C LEU A 58 -8.83 -1.50 4.77
N ALA A 59 -8.34 -1.37 3.53
CA ALA A 59 -7.64 -0.16 3.06
C ALA A 59 -8.53 1.09 3.25
N ASN A 60 -9.77 1.04 2.77
CA ASN A 60 -10.73 2.14 2.93
C ASN A 60 -11.00 2.46 4.41
N ALA A 61 -11.11 1.43 5.27
CA ALA A 61 -11.35 1.63 6.70
C ALA A 61 -10.19 2.37 7.40
N VAL A 62 -8.96 2.25 6.88
CA VAL A 62 -7.75 2.93 7.39
C VAL A 62 -7.41 4.22 6.62
N GLY A 63 -8.25 4.63 5.66
CA GLY A 63 -8.02 5.83 4.84
C GLY A 63 -6.96 5.64 3.75
N ALA A 64 -6.73 4.40 3.30
CA ALA A 64 -5.85 4.07 2.20
C ALA A 64 -6.64 3.64 0.97
N GLU A 65 -6.08 3.87 -0.22
CA GLU A 65 -6.65 3.41 -1.49
C GLU A 65 -5.72 2.37 -2.13
N LEU A 66 -6.30 1.29 -2.67
CA LEU A 66 -5.55 0.28 -3.40
C LEU A 66 -5.53 0.64 -4.88
N ILE A 67 -4.34 0.95 -5.40
CA ILE A 67 -4.12 1.28 -6.81
C ILE A 67 -3.18 0.27 -7.46
N LEU A 68 -3.38 0.04 -8.76
CA LEU A 68 -2.45 -0.73 -9.58
C LEU A 68 -1.45 0.22 -10.22
N VAL A 69 -0.18 -0.15 -10.16
CA VAL A 69 0.91 0.61 -10.78
C VAL A 69 1.70 -0.30 -11.72
N PRO A 70 2.17 0.22 -12.88
CA PRO A 70 3.15 -0.49 -13.70
C PRO A 70 4.40 -0.85 -12.90
N LYS A 71 4.95 -2.06 -13.12
CA LYS A 71 6.05 -2.60 -12.29
C LYS A 71 7.33 -1.78 -12.37
N ASP A 72 7.59 -1.21 -13.55
CA ASP A 72 8.69 -0.29 -13.85
C ASP A 72 8.56 1.04 -13.10
N LEU A 73 7.33 1.51 -12.86
CA LEU A 73 7.06 2.75 -12.12
C LEU A 73 6.95 2.55 -10.59
N ALA A 74 6.81 1.29 -10.12
CA ALA A 74 6.60 1.01 -8.70
C ALA A 74 7.67 1.60 -7.76
N PRO A 75 8.99 1.55 -8.05
CA PRO A 75 10.01 2.16 -7.19
C PRO A 75 9.85 3.69 -7.11
N LEU A 76 9.59 4.35 -8.24
CA LEU A 76 9.39 5.80 -8.30
C LEU A 76 8.15 6.21 -7.50
N THR A 77 7.04 5.50 -7.67
CA THR A 77 5.82 5.75 -6.90
C THR A 77 6.05 5.58 -5.40
N GLN A 78 6.79 4.55 -4.98
CA GLN A 78 7.15 4.36 -3.56
C GLN A 78 7.99 5.52 -3.02
N SER A 79 8.99 5.99 -3.76
CA SER A 79 9.81 7.15 -3.37
C SER A 79 8.98 8.44 -3.28
N PHE A 80 8.06 8.67 -4.21
CA PHE A 80 7.15 9.81 -4.20
C PHE A 80 6.19 9.80 -3.01
N ILE A 81 5.64 8.62 -2.67
CA ILE A 81 4.76 8.47 -1.50
C ILE A 81 5.57 8.69 -0.21
N ALA A 82 6.79 8.13 -0.13
CA ALA A 82 7.66 8.27 1.03
C ALA A 82 8.12 9.72 1.29
N SER A 83 8.20 10.55 0.24
CA SER A 83 8.52 11.98 0.35
C SER A 83 7.30 12.87 0.64
N GLY A 84 6.14 12.28 0.94
CA GLY A 84 4.93 13.05 1.24
C GLY A 84 4.32 13.74 0.01
N GLY A 85 4.51 13.17 -1.19
CA GLY A 85 3.99 13.74 -2.42
C GLY A 85 4.88 14.84 -3.02
N THR A 86 6.13 14.95 -2.58
CA THR A 86 7.12 15.87 -3.16
C THR A 86 8.09 15.09 -4.04
N LEU A 87 8.00 15.24 -5.37
CA LEU A 87 9.13 14.86 -6.22
C LEU A 87 10.22 15.92 -6.01
N SER A 88 11.39 15.54 -5.51
CA SER A 88 12.55 16.43 -5.58
C SER A 88 12.71 16.86 -7.05
N PRO A 89 12.80 18.16 -7.38
CA PRO A 89 12.89 18.66 -8.77
C PRO A 89 14.03 18.07 -9.59
N HIS A 90 14.97 17.39 -8.93
CA HIS A 90 16.18 16.80 -9.49
C HIS A 90 16.00 15.32 -9.86
N ALA A 91 14.92 14.66 -9.43
CA ALA A 91 14.62 13.26 -9.76
C ALA A 91 13.61 13.13 -10.92
N SER A 92 12.76 14.14 -11.13
CA SER A 92 11.75 14.16 -12.20
C SER A 92 12.34 14.43 -13.58
N LYS A 93 13.43 15.21 -13.67
CA LYS A 93 14.14 15.44 -14.94
C LYS A 93 14.76 14.14 -15.48
N THR A 94 15.39 13.35 -14.62
CA THR A 94 16.09 12.13 -15.04
C THR A 94 15.15 11.01 -15.47
N GLY A 95 14.00 10.84 -14.80
CA GLY A 95 13.06 9.76 -15.14
C GLY A 95 12.28 9.99 -16.43
N VAL A 96 11.78 11.22 -16.64
CA VAL A 96 11.02 11.55 -17.86
C VAL A 96 11.95 11.73 -19.07
N GLU A 97 13.14 12.32 -18.90
CA GLU A 97 14.13 12.38 -19.98
C GLU A 97 14.67 10.99 -20.36
N PHE A 98 14.83 10.06 -19.41
CA PHE A 98 15.22 8.68 -19.71
C PHE A 98 14.17 7.96 -20.56
N LEU A 99 12.88 8.14 -20.25
CA LEU A 99 11.77 7.57 -21.03
C LEU A 99 11.64 8.22 -22.42
N LEU A 100 11.93 9.51 -22.54
CA LEU A 100 11.91 10.24 -23.82
C LEU A 100 13.17 9.99 -24.67
N ALA A 101 14.31 9.67 -24.07
CA ALA A 101 15.55 9.33 -24.76
C ALA A 101 15.52 7.91 -25.35
N GLN A 102 14.80 6.99 -24.71
CA GLN A 102 14.72 5.59 -25.16
C GLN A 102 13.73 5.37 -26.32
N SER A 103 12.86 6.35 -26.63
CA SER A 103 11.91 6.27 -27.76
C SER A 103 12.46 6.83 -29.08
N ARG A 104 13.71 7.31 -29.10
CA ARG A 104 14.37 7.89 -30.28
C ARG A 104 15.48 7.03 -30.89
N SER A 105 15.55 5.73 -30.55
CA SER A 105 16.46 4.77 -31.20
C SER A 105 15.71 3.67 -31.91
#